data_AF-A0A2A2Q3K4-F1
#
_entry.id   AF-A0A2A2Q3K4-F1
#
_cell.length_a   1.000
_cell.length_b   1.000
_cell.length_c   1.000
_cell.angle_alpha   90.00
_cell.angle_beta   90.00
_cell.angle_gamma   90.00
#
_symmetry.space_group_name_H-M   'P 1'
#
loop_
_entity.id
_entity.type
_entity.pdbx_description
1 polymer ?
#
loop_
_entity_poly.entity_id
_entity_poly.type
_entity_poly.pdbx_seq_one_letter_code
_entity_poly.pdbx_strand_id
1 'polypeptide(L)'
;MKPRRIFSAARLSLPFASALVALFSAHSAQGQTTRYWDGNDGAANFGSVSGTWAAPTTGTATAGWSSSSAGTTVVLANSVTTLINDPLNFGTDTTSRGLGTGTITVSGTVNAASLRFGSQTTGNITLSGGTINLAAVTTIHIGAGSTTVHTISSAITGAGTSLTKTGNSLTLSGANTHVGSTIISSGTLTLGTTGALGTTPGVSGTSGVTIGGAAAATLSSATTGITIAAPITSANTGINSTISFGRSTAAAGSLTLNGAIGGNGNVVFTTPNNNSGGNLQTVNLGATATYAGNTTITTGNANNATSVRNLSGAANVLPITTVLTMAGGAGAGTGRAVTFDLAG
;
A
#
# COMPACT_ATOMS: atom_id res chain seq x y z
N MET A 1 -68.28 45.60 38.75
CA MET A 1 -66.80 45.56 38.74
C MET A 1 -66.34 45.04 37.37
N LYS A 2 -65.32 45.67 36.75
CA LYS A 2 -64.42 45.04 35.75
C LYS A 2 -63.30 44.29 36.51
N PRO A 3 -62.45 43.42 35.93
CA PRO A 3 -62.18 43.15 34.51
C PRO A 3 -62.71 41.73 34.10
N ARG A 4 -62.20 40.90 33.18
CA ARG A 4 -61.00 40.88 32.30
C ARG A 4 -61.27 40.04 31.04
N ARG A 5 -60.48 40.22 29.96
CA ARG A 5 -60.43 39.34 28.78
C ARG A 5 -59.22 38.41 28.88
N ILE A 6 -59.32 37.15 28.43
CA ILE A 6 -58.18 36.34 27.97
C ILE A 6 -58.56 35.60 26.68
N PHE A 7 -57.60 35.55 25.77
CA PHE A 7 -57.65 35.33 24.33
C PHE A 7 -58.12 33.94 23.84
N SER A 8 -58.73 33.92 22.66
CA SER A 8 -58.93 32.71 21.85
C SER A 8 -57.59 32.11 21.43
N ALA A 9 -57.37 30.82 21.70
CA ALA A 9 -56.31 30.05 21.07
C ALA A 9 -56.75 29.62 19.67
N ALA A 10 -56.16 30.22 18.63
CA ALA A 10 -56.35 29.75 17.27
C ALA A 10 -55.70 28.36 17.10
N ARG A 11 -56.51 27.34 16.77
CA ARG A 11 -55.99 26.01 16.42
C ARG A 11 -55.36 26.06 15.04
N LEU A 12 -54.04 26.29 14.99
CA LEU A 12 -53.27 26.17 13.75
C LEU A 12 -52.89 24.69 13.52
N SER A 13 -53.77 23.94 12.85
CA SER A 13 -53.49 22.56 12.45
C SER A 13 -52.58 22.51 11.22
N LEU A 14 -51.29 22.22 11.42
CA LEU A 14 -50.34 21.96 10.33
C LEU A 14 -50.04 20.45 10.21
N PRO A 15 -50.43 19.78 9.12
CA PRO A 15 -49.93 18.45 8.78
C PRO A 15 -48.55 18.57 8.12
N PHE A 16 -47.51 18.91 8.89
CA PHE A 16 -46.15 19.14 8.37
C PHE A 16 -45.07 18.19 8.92
N ALA A 17 -45.48 17.05 9.48
CA ALA A 17 -44.55 16.07 10.06
C ALA A 17 -43.95 15.06 9.04
N SER A 18 -44.54 14.90 7.85
CA SER A 18 -44.17 13.81 6.92
C SER A 18 -43.18 14.19 5.81
N ALA A 19 -42.88 15.49 5.63
CA ALA A 19 -41.99 15.95 4.53
C ALA A 19 -40.49 15.98 4.91
N LEU A 20 -40.16 16.18 6.20
CA LEU A 20 -38.77 16.38 6.63
C LEU A 20 -37.98 15.06 6.78
N VAL A 21 -38.66 13.94 7.03
CA VAL A 21 -38.03 12.62 7.21
C VAL A 21 -37.58 12.01 5.88
N ALA A 22 -38.28 12.31 4.77
CA ALA A 22 -37.93 11.80 3.45
C ALA A 22 -36.60 12.37 2.90
N LEU A 23 -36.21 13.59 3.30
CA LEU A 23 -35.02 14.25 2.78
C LEU A 23 -33.71 13.66 3.31
N PHE A 24 -33.72 12.98 4.47
CA PHE A 24 -32.54 12.27 5.00
C PHE A 24 -32.41 10.82 4.50
N SER A 25 -33.51 10.24 3.98
CA SER A 25 -33.53 8.86 3.46
C SER A 25 -33.14 8.74 1.98
N ALA A 26 -32.93 9.86 1.28
CA ALA A 26 -32.44 9.90 -0.09
C ALA A 26 -30.91 9.69 -0.22
N HIS A 27 -30.29 8.98 0.73
CA HIS A 27 -29.03 8.27 0.49
C HIS A 27 -29.34 7.07 -0.43
N SER A 28 -29.63 7.39 -1.69
CA SER A 28 -29.67 6.41 -2.77
C SER A 28 -28.41 5.55 -2.71
N ALA A 29 -28.57 4.23 -2.87
CA ALA A 29 -27.46 3.31 -2.94
C ALA A 29 -26.64 3.63 -4.21
N GLN A 30 -25.70 4.57 -4.08
CA GLN A 30 -24.84 5.04 -5.16
C GLN A 30 -24.05 3.84 -5.69
N GLY A 31 -24.38 3.44 -6.91
CA GLY A 31 -23.73 2.32 -7.57
C GLY A 31 -22.23 2.56 -7.68
N GLN A 32 -21.47 1.46 -7.57
CA GLN A 32 -20.03 1.47 -7.80
C GLN A 32 -19.71 2.22 -9.10
N THR A 33 -18.91 3.28 -8.99
CA THR A 33 -18.47 4.06 -10.15
C THR A 33 -16.96 3.95 -10.29
N THR A 34 -16.49 3.33 -11.37
CA THR A 34 -15.07 3.36 -11.72
C THR A 34 -14.69 4.77 -12.14
N ARG A 35 -13.70 5.37 -11.46
CA ARG A 35 -13.22 6.73 -11.74
C ARG A 35 -11.75 6.74 -12.13
N TYR A 36 -11.39 7.68 -12.97
CA TYR A 36 -10.04 7.90 -13.44
C TYR A 36 -9.60 9.32 -13.05
N TRP A 37 -8.45 9.43 -12.40
CA TRP A 37 -7.82 10.72 -12.18
C TRP A 37 -7.27 11.23 -13.50
N ASP A 38 -7.62 12.46 -13.83
CA ASP A 38 -7.15 13.15 -15.01
C ASP A 38 -6.53 14.48 -14.59
N GLY A 39 -5.44 14.83 -15.25
CA GLY A 39 -4.53 15.92 -14.92
C GLY A 39 -4.18 16.81 -16.11
N ASN A 40 -5.07 16.90 -17.12
CA ASN A 40 -4.95 17.85 -18.23
C ASN A 40 -6.26 18.59 -18.56
N ASP A 41 -6.11 19.58 -19.44
CA ASP A 41 -7.10 20.57 -19.85
C ASP A 41 -7.42 20.53 -21.37
N GLY A 42 -7.15 19.43 -22.09
CA GLY A 42 -7.44 19.42 -23.53
C GLY A 42 -7.09 18.21 -24.41
N ALA A 43 -6.68 17.06 -23.88
CA ALA A 43 -6.26 15.92 -24.70
C ALA A 43 -6.84 14.57 -24.24
N ALA A 44 -7.01 13.64 -25.18
CA ALA A 44 -7.45 12.26 -24.91
C ALA A 44 -6.31 11.38 -24.34
N ASN A 45 -5.77 11.81 -23.19
CA ASN A 45 -4.87 11.08 -22.30
C ASN A 45 -5.12 11.59 -20.86
N PHE A 46 -4.37 11.13 -19.86
CA PHE A 46 -4.58 11.54 -18.46
C PHE A 46 -3.71 12.72 -17.99
N GLY A 47 -2.84 13.28 -18.83
CA GLY A 47 -2.01 14.42 -18.46
C GLY A 47 -0.90 14.14 -17.44
N SER A 48 -0.51 15.19 -16.72
CA SER A 48 0.51 15.15 -15.66
C SER A 48 -0.15 15.09 -14.28
N VAL A 49 0.53 14.54 -13.27
CA VAL A 49 -0.07 14.41 -11.94
C VAL A 49 -0.06 15.77 -11.24
N SER A 50 -1.25 16.30 -10.99
CA SER A 50 -1.44 17.47 -10.12
C SER A 50 -2.82 17.44 -9.44
N GLY A 51 -3.07 18.42 -8.57
CA GLY A 51 -4.37 18.67 -7.95
C GLY A 51 -4.59 18.04 -6.57
N THR A 52 -5.82 18.15 -6.09
CA THR A 52 -6.22 17.76 -4.73
C THR A 52 -7.39 16.78 -4.78
N TRP A 53 -7.18 15.55 -4.29
CA TRP A 53 -8.26 14.61 -4.02
C TRP A 53 -8.86 14.92 -2.64
N ALA A 54 -10.13 15.32 -2.63
CA ALA A 54 -10.88 15.66 -1.42
C ALA A 54 -12.25 14.97 -1.43
N ALA A 55 -13.05 15.22 -0.39
CA ALA A 55 -14.43 14.76 -0.29
C ALA A 55 -15.35 15.98 -0.02
N PRO A 56 -15.91 16.62 -1.06
CA PRO A 56 -15.75 16.34 -2.49
C PRO A 56 -14.45 16.87 -3.10
N THR A 57 -13.97 16.22 -4.17
CA THR A 57 -13.02 16.82 -5.13
C THR A 57 -13.79 17.75 -6.06
N THR A 58 -13.51 19.05 -6.03
CA THR A 58 -13.94 19.98 -7.08
C THR A 58 -13.10 19.74 -8.33
N GLY A 59 -13.71 19.36 -9.45
CA GLY A 59 -13.01 19.30 -10.73
C GLY A 59 -12.54 20.69 -11.17
N THR A 60 -11.27 20.81 -11.55
CA THR A 60 -10.69 22.02 -12.13
C THR A 60 -10.38 21.80 -13.60
N ALA A 61 -9.99 22.85 -14.32
CA ALA A 61 -9.48 22.72 -15.69
C ALA A 61 -8.32 21.71 -15.81
N THR A 62 -7.51 21.54 -14.76
CA THR A 62 -6.24 20.79 -14.81
C THR A 62 -6.20 19.55 -13.93
N ALA A 63 -7.25 19.24 -13.15
CA ALA A 63 -7.25 18.08 -12.25
C ALA A 63 -8.65 17.63 -11.79
N GLY A 64 -8.84 16.31 -11.67
CA GLY A 64 -9.89 15.70 -10.86
C GLY A 64 -10.37 14.34 -11.37
N TRP A 65 -11.60 13.98 -11.01
CA TRP A 65 -12.19 12.67 -11.33
C TRP A 65 -13.06 12.69 -12.60
N SER A 66 -12.74 11.81 -13.54
CA SER A 66 -13.59 11.50 -14.70
C SER A 66 -14.09 10.04 -14.66
N SER A 67 -15.08 9.71 -15.50
CA SER A 67 -15.49 8.33 -15.79
C SER A 67 -14.82 7.75 -17.05
N SER A 68 -13.99 8.54 -17.73
CA SER A 68 -13.36 8.14 -19.00
C SER A 68 -12.08 7.36 -18.76
N SER A 69 -12.04 6.11 -19.22
CA SER A 69 -10.80 5.33 -19.24
C SER A 69 -9.76 5.86 -20.24
N ALA A 70 -10.11 6.85 -21.08
CA ALA A 70 -9.21 7.47 -22.05
C ALA A 70 -8.61 8.81 -21.57
N GLY A 71 -9.04 9.29 -20.41
CA GLY A 71 -8.99 10.71 -20.09
C GLY A 71 -10.09 11.51 -20.81
N THR A 72 -10.17 12.80 -20.51
CA THR A 72 -11.18 13.74 -20.98
C THR A 72 -10.53 15.09 -21.23
N THR A 73 -11.00 15.82 -22.24
CA THR A 73 -10.50 17.18 -22.54
C THR A 73 -10.86 18.20 -21.46
N VAL A 74 -11.88 17.91 -20.64
CA VAL A 74 -12.27 18.69 -19.48
C VAL A 74 -12.65 17.72 -18.37
N VAL A 75 -11.99 17.80 -17.22
CA VAL A 75 -12.54 17.24 -15.99
C VAL A 75 -13.73 18.11 -15.61
N LEU A 76 -14.92 17.51 -15.59
CA LEU A 76 -16.18 18.22 -15.37
C LEU A 76 -16.09 19.15 -14.15
N ALA A 77 -16.67 20.36 -14.25
CA ALA A 77 -16.78 21.31 -13.14
C ALA A 77 -17.74 20.86 -12.02
N ASN A 78 -17.96 19.54 -11.89
CA ASN A 78 -18.74 18.93 -10.83
C ASN A 78 -17.87 18.68 -9.58
N SER A 79 -18.54 18.47 -8.46
CA SER A 79 -17.91 18.08 -7.19
C SER A 79 -18.11 16.59 -6.99
N VAL A 80 -17.03 15.81 -7.01
CA VAL A 80 -17.05 14.35 -6.93
C VAL A 80 -16.56 13.90 -5.56
N THR A 81 -17.46 13.35 -4.74
CA THR A 81 -17.09 12.58 -3.54
C THR A 81 -16.88 11.12 -3.94
N THR A 82 -15.68 10.60 -3.72
CA THR A 82 -15.40 9.17 -3.94
C THR A 82 -15.93 8.33 -2.80
N LEU A 83 -16.50 7.17 -3.13
CA LEU A 83 -17.15 6.27 -2.19
C LEU A 83 -16.31 5.00 -1.93
N ILE A 84 -16.62 4.31 -0.84
CA ILE A 84 -15.90 3.09 -0.43
C ILE A 84 -16.07 1.92 -1.41
N ASN A 85 -17.01 2.01 -2.35
CA ASN A 85 -17.28 1.05 -3.42
C ASN A 85 -16.73 1.50 -4.79
N ASP A 86 -16.11 2.68 -4.93
CA ASP A 86 -15.56 3.19 -6.20
C ASP A 86 -14.13 2.69 -6.46
N PRO A 87 -13.85 1.98 -7.58
CA PRO A 87 -12.50 1.69 -8.04
C PRO A 87 -11.86 2.94 -8.64
N LEU A 88 -10.70 3.35 -8.11
CA LEU A 88 -10.02 4.58 -8.52
C LEU A 88 -8.73 4.27 -9.29
N ASN A 89 -8.52 4.99 -10.39
CA ASN A 89 -7.48 4.70 -11.37
C ASN A 89 -6.62 5.93 -11.67
N PHE A 90 -5.31 5.77 -11.62
CA PHE A 90 -4.29 6.74 -11.98
C PHE A 90 -3.59 6.21 -13.24
N GLY A 91 -4.25 6.40 -14.39
CA GLY A 91 -3.89 5.75 -15.65
C GLY A 91 -4.47 4.33 -15.83
N THR A 92 -4.14 3.69 -16.96
CA THR A 92 -4.52 2.31 -17.30
C THR A 92 -3.33 1.51 -17.81
N ASP A 93 -3.50 0.19 -17.99
CA ASP A 93 -2.47 -0.65 -18.65
C ASP A 93 -2.54 -0.62 -20.18
N THR A 94 -3.54 0.05 -20.77
CA THR A 94 -3.61 0.23 -22.21
C THR A 94 -2.49 1.17 -22.64
N THR A 95 -1.80 0.83 -23.74
CA THR A 95 -0.77 1.67 -24.38
C THR A 95 -1.23 3.12 -24.55
N SER A 96 -0.31 4.06 -24.34
CA SER A 96 -0.53 5.51 -24.42
C SER A 96 -1.56 6.13 -23.45
N ARG A 97 -2.10 5.36 -22.49
CA ARG A 97 -3.08 5.81 -21.49
C ARG A 97 -2.51 5.79 -20.07
N GLY A 98 -1.33 6.37 -19.90
CA GLY A 98 -0.69 6.61 -18.60
C GLY A 98 -1.03 7.99 -18.04
N LEU A 99 -1.05 8.11 -16.71
CA LEU A 99 -0.93 9.39 -16.01
C LEU A 99 0.58 9.70 -15.84
N GLY A 100 0.97 10.97 -15.91
CA GLY A 100 2.38 11.38 -15.86
C GLY A 100 3.07 11.21 -14.51
N THR A 101 4.09 12.04 -14.27
CA THR A 101 4.78 12.12 -12.97
C THR A 101 4.17 13.20 -12.07
N GLY A 102 4.34 13.08 -10.75
CA GLY A 102 4.03 14.14 -9.77
C GLY A 102 3.25 13.67 -8.53
N THR A 103 2.54 14.60 -7.90
CA THR A 103 1.86 14.39 -6.60
C THR A 103 0.40 14.83 -6.65
N ILE A 104 -0.49 13.97 -6.14
CA ILE A 104 -1.88 14.32 -5.81
C ILE A 104 -1.96 14.54 -4.31
N THR A 105 -2.44 15.71 -3.91
CA THR A 105 -2.67 16.03 -2.49
C THR A 105 -3.97 15.38 -2.04
N VAL A 106 -3.94 14.46 -1.10
CA VAL A 106 -5.14 13.98 -0.40
C VAL A 106 -5.48 14.97 0.71
N SER A 107 -6.70 15.50 0.72
CA SER A 107 -7.19 16.44 1.72
C SER A 107 -8.31 15.83 2.55
N GLY A 108 -8.16 15.88 3.88
CA GLY A 108 -9.09 15.24 4.81
C GLY A 108 -9.07 13.70 4.69
N THR A 109 -10.25 13.08 4.82
CA THR A 109 -10.44 11.64 4.59
C THR A 109 -11.23 11.42 3.31
N VAL A 110 -10.72 10.55 2.45
CA VAL A 110 -11.33 10.15 1.17
C VAL A 110 -11.53 8.64 1.12
N ASN A 111 -12.48 8.15 0.31
CA ASN A 111 -12.81 6.71 0.25
C ASN A 111 -12.51 6.10 -1.12
N ALA A 112 -12.13 4.81 -1.15
CA ALA A 112 -12.00 4.03 -2.37
C ALA A 112 -12.23 2.53 -2.13
N ALA A 113 -12.72 1.80 -3.13
CA ALA A 113 -12.72 0.33 -3.11
C ALA A 113 -11.32 -0.23 -3.37
N SER A 114 -10.63 0.33 -4.35
CA SER A 114 -9.31 -0.09 -4.82
C SER A 114 -8.58 1.08 -5.47
N LEU A 115 -7.26 0.95 -5.53
CA LEU A 115 -6.38 1.92 -6.19
C LEU A 115 -5.61 1.23 -7.31
N ARG A 116 -5.54 1.85 -8.48
CA ARG A 116 -4.81 1.33 -9.62
C ARG A 116 -3.89 2.39 -10.20
N PHE A 117 -2.64 2.05 -10.42
CA PHE A 117 -1.66 2.84 -11.15
C PHE A 117 -1.37 2.09 -12.46
N GLY A 118 -1.55 2.75 -13.60
CA GLY A 118 -1.46 2.11 -14.92
C GLY A 118 -0.05 1.70 -15.33
N SER A 119 0.10 0.73 -16.24
CA SER A 119 1.41 0.28 -16.74
C SER A 119 2.18 1.33 -17.54
N GLN A 120 1.48 2.33 -18.09
CA GLN A 120 2.05 3.33 -19.00
C GLN A 120 2.42 4.65 -18.31
N THR A 121 2.46 4.70 -16.98
CA THR A 121 2.79 5.91 -16.23
C THR A 121 4.23 6.33 -16.50
N THR A 122 4.44 7.55 -17.00
CA THR A 122 5.75 8.02 -17.47
C THR A 122 6.68 8.51 -16.35
N GLY A 123 6.20 8.49 -15.10
CA GLY A 123 7.01 8.75 -13.92
C GLY A 123 6.32 8.32 -12.62
N ASN A 124 6.94 8.66 -11.49
CA ASN A 124 6.41 8.30 -10.18
C ASN A 124 5.16 9.10 -9.86
N ILE A 125 4.12 8.43 -9.36
CA ILE A 125 2.90 9.06 -8.85
C ILE A 125 2.93 8.97 -7.34
N THR A 126 2.72 10.09 -6.66
CA THR A 126 2.65 10.16 -5.19
C THR A 126 1.26 10.58 -4.73
N LEU A 127 0.65 9.82 -3.83
CA LEU A 127 -0.55 10.24 -3.09
C LEU A 127 -0.11 10.69 -1.69
N SER A 128 -0.21 12.00 -1.38
CA SER A 128 0.37 12.58 -0.16
C SER A 128 -0.62 13.47 0.60
N GLY A 129 -0.55 13.48 1.93
CA GLY A 129 -1.38 14.34 2.78
C GLY A 129 -2.23 13.53 3.74
N GLY A 130 -3.55 13.67 3.64
CA GLY A 130 -4.55 13.10 4.53
C GLY A 130 -4.71 11.57 4.46
N THR A 131 -5.94 11.11 4.65
CA THR A 131 -6.25 9.68 4.88
C THR A 131 -7.07 9.08 3.74
N ILE A 132 -6.62 7.93 3.24
CA ILE A 132 -7.36 7.10 2.28
C ILE A 132 -8.00 5.94 3.04
N ASN A 133 -9.33 5.95 3.14
CA ASN A 133 -10.13 4.86 3.68
C ASN A 133 -10.43 3.85 2.57
N LEU A 134 -9.92 2.62 2.72
CA LEU A 134 -10.09 1.55 1.73
C LEU A 134 -11.14 0.52 2.17
N ALA A 135 -11.87 -0.05 1.21
CA ALA A 135 -12.79 -1.15 1.46
C ALA A 135 -12.12 -2.32 2.22
N ALA A 136 -12.92 -3.07 2.99
CA ALA A 136 -12.43 -4.12 3.88
C ALA A 136 -11.51 -5.16 3.19
N VAL A 137 -11.87 -5.55 1.97
CA VAL A 137 -11.00 -6.25 1.02
C VAL A 137 -10.67 -5.27 -0.09
N THR A 138 -9.39 -4.91 -0.24
CA THR A 138 -8.93 -3.95 -1.24
C THR A 138 -7.73 -4.46 -2.03
N THR A 139 -7.56 -3.93 -3.24
CA THR A 139 -6.38 -4.15 -4.07
C THR A 139 -5.73 -2.82 -4.41
N ILE A 140 -4.40 -2.75 -4.25
CA ILE A 140 -3.55 -1.71 -4.83
C ILE A 140 -2.75 -2.35 -5.96
N HIS A 141 -3.10 -1.98 -7.19
CA HIS A 141 -2.50 -2.53 -8.41
C HIS A 141 -1.50 -1.54 -9.02
N ILE A 142 -0.31 -2.02 -9.35
CA ILE A 142 0.68 -1.30 -10.15
C ILE A 142 0.86 -2.05 -11.47
N GLY A 143 0.53 -1.44 -12.61
CA GLY A 143 0.57 -2.11 -13.91
C GLY A 143 1.90 -2.83 -14.17
N ALA A 144 1.85 -4.08 -14.63
CA ALA A 144 3.03 -4.95 -14.73
C ALA A 144 4.09 -4.49 -15.75
N GLY A 145 3.75 -3.52 -16.62
CA GLY A 145 4.70 -2.83 -17.50
C GLY A 145 5.30 -1.54 -16.93
N SER A 146 4.85 -1.08 -15.75
CA SER A 146 5.32 0.17 -15.15
C SER A 146 6.77 0.05 -14.69
N THR A 147 7.63 0.94 -15.18
CA THR A 147 9.05 1.03 -14.79
C THR A 147 9.29 1.93 -13.57
N THR A 148 8.22 2.50 -13.02
CA THR A 148 8.26 3.55 -12.00
C THR A 148 7.94 3.01 -10.60
N VAL A 149 8.28 3.77 -9.56
CA VAL A 149 7.98 3.42 -8.16
C VAL A 149 6.97 4.42 -7.62
N HIS A 150 5.70 4.03 -7.59
CA HIS A 150 4.64 4.86 -7.03
C HIS A 150 4.74 4.90 -5.50
N THR A 151 4.24 5.97 -4.89
CA THR A 151 4.30 6.17 -3.44
C THR A 151 2.93 6.58 -2.89
N ILE A 152 2.53 5.99 -1.77
CA ILE A 152 1.41 6.46 -0.96
C ILE A 152 1.98 6.89 0.39
N SER A 153 2.13 8.20 0.57
CA SER A 153 2.52 8.87 1.82
C SER A 153 1.33 9.36 2.62
N SER A 154 0.13 9.43 2.01
CA SER A 154 -1.14 9.50 2.73
C SER A 154 -1.32 8.29 3.65
N ALA A 155 -1.95 8.49 4.81
CA ALA A 155 -2.29 7.40 5.71
C ALA A 155 -3.37 6.50 5.10
N ILE A 156 -3.18 5.19 5.13
CA ILE A 156 -4.21 4.21 4.75
C ILE A 156 -4.96 3.76 6.00
N THR A 157 -6.29 3.76 5.93
CA THR A 157 -7.18 3.17 6.94
C THR A 157 -8.22 2.28 6.26
N GLY A 158 -9.11 1.67 7.04
CA GLY A 158 -10.00 0.63 6.52
C GLY A 158 -9.22 -0.65 6.24
N ALA A 159 -9.41 -1.27 5.07
CA ALA A 159 -8.77 -2.54 4.66
C ALA A 159 -8.77 -3.60 5.78
N GLY A 160 -9.90 -3.70 6.49
CA GLY A 160 -10.03 -4.47 7.73
C GLY A 160 -9.93 -6.00 7.59
N THR A 161 -9.94 -6.51 6.36
CA THR A 161 -9.73 -7.93 6.03
C THR A 161 -8.41 -8.12 5.29
N SER A 162 -8.19 -7.42 4.19
CA SER A 162 -6.94 -7.49 3.44
C SER A 162 -6.65 -6.29 2.54
N LEU A 163 -5.37 -5.92 2.49
CA LEU A 163 -4.78 -5.03 1.50
C LEU A 163 -3.88 -5.86 0.58
N THR A 164 -4.31 -6.05 -0.68
CA THR A 164 -3.57 -6.86 -1.65
C THR A 164 -2.80 -5.97 -2.64
N LYS A 165 -1.48 -6.00 -2.57
CA LYS A 165 -0.56 -5.38 -3.54
C LYS A 165 -0.31 -6.33 -4.72
N THR A 166 -0.55 -5.86 -5.95
CA THR A 166 -0.32 -6.62 -7.20
C THR A 166 0.54 -5.85 -8.21
N GLY A 167 1.20 -6.56 -9.12
CA GLY A 167 2.05 -6.00 -10.18
C GLY A 167 3.36 -5.38 -9.65
N ASN A 168 3.87 -4.28 -10.21
CA ASN A 168 5.26 -3.82 -9.99
C ASN A 168 5.55 -3.14 -8.63
N SER A 169 6.15 -1.94 -8.59
CA SER A 169 6.72 -1.39 -7.35
C SER A 169 5.84 -0.33 -6.70
N LEU A 170 5.57 -0.49 -5.40
CA LEU A 170 4.85 0.48 -4.56
C LEU A 170 5.64 0.76 -3.28
N THR A 171 5.75 2.02 -2.89
CA THR A 171 6.19 2.44 -1.56
C THR A 171 5.00 2.89 -0.71
N LEU A 172 4.86 2.33 0.49
CA LEU A 172 3.96 2.85 1.52
C LEU A 172 4.78 3.60 2.57
N SER A 173 4.57 4.91 2.69
CA SER A 173 5.28 5.79 3.63
C SER A 173 4.34 6.58 4.56
N GLY A 174 3.02 6.42 4.42
CA GLY A 174 2.03 6.92 5.37
C GLY A 174 2.03 6.19 6.70
N ALA A 175 1.59 6.88 7.75
CA ALA A 175 1.32 6.28 9.06
C ALA A 175 -0.02 5.52 9.00
N ASN A 176 0.03 4.29 8.51
CA ASN A 176 -1.17 3.51 8.21
C ASN A 176 -1.82 2.95 9.49
N THR A 177 -3.13 2.72 9.43
CA THR A 177 -3.96 2.21 10.53
C THR A 177 -4.92 1.10 10.08
N HIS A 178 -4.72 0.53 8.88
CA HIS A 178 -5.43 -0.69 8.51
C HIS A 178 -5.01 -1.87 9.39
N VAL A 179 -5.91 -2.83 9.56
CA VAL A 179 -5.74 -3.99 10.47
C VAL A 179 -5.72 -5.34 9.74
N GLY A 180 -6.25 -5.40 8.51
CA GLY A 180 -6.25 -6.61 7.70
C GLY A 180 -4.85 -7.03 7.23
N SER A 181 -4.76 -8.24 6.70
CA SER A 181 -3.52 -8.78 6.16
C SER A 181 -2.96 -7.95 5.01
N THR A 182 -1.65 -7.73 5.00
CA THR A 182 -0.96 -7.13 3.84
C THR A 182 -0.42 -8.24 2.94
N ILE A 183 -0.98 -8.39 1.74
CA ILE A 183 -0.66 -9.47 0.79
C ILE A 183 0.11 -8.90 -0.40
N ILE A 184 1.36 -9.33 -0.60
CA ILE A 184 2.20 -8.95 -1.75
C ILE A 184 2.14 -10.09 -2.77
N SER A 185 1.14 -10.05 -3.66
CA SER A 185 0.91 -11.11 -4.65
C SER A 185 2.00 -11.15 -5.74
N SER A 186 2.56 -9.98 -6.06
CA SER A 186 3.68 -9.83 -7.00
C SER A 186 4.41 -8.50 -6.85
N GLY A 187 5.65 -8.47 -7.37
CA GLY A 187 6.52 -7.30 -7.40
C GLY A 187 7.01 -6.89 -6.01
N THR A 188 7.21 -5.58 -5.81
CA THR A 188 7.84 -5.06 -4.59
C THR A 188 6.89 -4.14 -3.82
N LEU A 189 6.74 -4.42 -2.51
CA LEU A 189 6.18 -3.49 -1.54
C LEU A 189 7.31 -2.95 -0.67
N THR A 190 7.58 -1.65 -0.76
CA THR A 190 8.61 -0.96 0.02
C THR A 190 7.96 -0.23 1.20
N LEU A 191 8.43 -0.50 2.41
CA LEU A 191 8.04 0.17 3.63
C LEU A 191 8.92 1.42 3.84
N GLY A 192 8.35 2.60 3.63
CA GLY A 192 9.02 3.89 3.81
C GLY A 192 8.99 4.42 5.23
N THR A 193 8.15 3.86 6.11
CA THR A 193 8.02 4.25 7.52
C THR A 193 7.73 3.03 8.40
N THR A 194 7.93 3.14 9.72
CA THR A 194 7.65 2.07 10.69
C THR A 194 6.15 1.73 10.76
N GLY A 195 5.27 2.70 10.54
CA GLY A 195 3.81 2.52 10.44
C GLY A 195 3.29 2.04 9.08
N ALA A 196 4.15 1.67 8.12
CA ALA A 196 3.74 1.40 6.74
C ALA A 196 2.82 0.18 6.57
N LEU A 197 2.87 -0.77 7.51
CA LEU A 197 2.05 -1.99 7.48
C LEU A 197 0.70 -1.86 8.21
N GLY A 198 0.39 -0.72 8.84
CA GLY A 198 -0.82 -0.58 9.66
C GLY A 198 -0.64 -1.05 11.11
N THR A 199 -1.75 -1.17 11.84
CA THR A 199 -1.77 -1.60 13.24
C THR A 199 -2.00 -3.11 13.34
N THR A 200 -1.01 -3.84 13.87
CA THR A 200 -1.05 -5.30 14.11
C THR A 200 -1.70 -6.10 12.97
N PRO A 201 -1.05 -6.19 11.79
CA PRO A 201 -1.66 -6.79 10.60
C PRO A 201 -2.13 -8.23 10.84
N GLY A 202 -3.27 -8.62 10.26
CA GLY A 202 -3.77 -9.99 10.29
C GLY A 202 -4.81 -10.27 11.37
N VAL A 203 -5.58 -9.25 11.81
CA VAL A 203 -6.83 -9.54 12.54
C VAL A 203 -7.78 -10.31 11.61
N SER A 204 -8.56 -11.25 12.18
CA SER A 204 -9.47 -12.18 11.46
C SER A 204 -8.86 -13.49 10.92
N GLY A 205 -7.78 -14.00 11.52
CA GLY A 205 -7.34 -15.39 11.33
C GLY A 205 -6.50 -15.65 10.07
N THR A 206 -6.00 -14.60 9.44
CA THR A 206 -5.08 -14.64 8.29
C THR A 206 -3.69 -14.16 8.70
N SER A 207 -2.64 -14.62 8.00
CA SER A 207 -1.26 -14.18 8.24
C SER A 207 -1.12 -12.67 8.11
N GLY A 208 -0.37 -12.01 9.00
CA GLY A 208 -0.27 -10.56 9.02
C GLY A 208 0.37 -9.98 7.75
N VAL A 209 1.43 -10.62 7.27
CA VAL A 209 2.02 -10.32 5.96
C VAL A 209 2.14 -11.59 5.14
N THR A 210 1.67 -11.56 3.90
CA THR A 210 1.87 -12.65 2.93
C THR A 210 2.79 -12.17 1.83
N ILE A 211 3.88 -12.89 1.57
CA ILE A 211 4.83 -12.59 0.51
C ILE A 211 4.73 -13.71 -0.52
N GLY A 212 4.10 -13.43 -1.66
CA GLY A 212 3.83 -14.38 -2.73
C GLY A 212 2.34 -14.49 -3.08
N GLY A 213 2.05 -15.43 -3.97
CA GLY A 213 0.79 -15.66 -4.66
C GLY A 213 1.10 -16.38 -5.97
N ALA A 214 0.77 -15.74 -7.10
CA ALA A 214 1.01 -16.31 -8.43
C ALA A 214 2.44 -16.08 -8.98
N ALA A 215 3.25 -15.21 -8.35
CA ALA A 215 4.57 -14.84 -8.85
C ALA A 215 5.55 -14.51 -7.71
N ALA A 216 6.79 -14.17 -8.08
CA ALA A 216 7.80 -13.68 -7.13
C ALA A 216 7.39 -12.34 -6.53
N ALA A 217 7.65 -12.18 -5.23
CA ALA A 217 7.26 -11.02 -4.44
C ALA A 217 8.36 -10.63 -3.46
N THR A 218 8.48 -9.33 -3.22
CA THR A 218 9.48 -8.72 -2.34
C THR A 218 8.81 -7.80 -1.32
N LEU A 219 9.03 -8.05 -0.04
CA LEU A 219 8.88 -7.06 1.01
C LEU A 219 10.21 -6.33 1.17
N SER A 220 10.21 -5.00 1.12
CA SER A 220 11.44 -4.20 1.20
C SER A 220 11.33 -3.12 2.27
N SER A 221 12.43 -2.79 2.96
CA SER A 221 12.47 -1.66 3.91
C SER A 221 13.32 -0.49 3.40
N ALA A 222 12.71 0.67 3.16
CA ALA A 222 13.42 1.93 2.87
C ALA A 222 13.81 2.71 4.14
N THR A 223 13.39 2.27 5.33
CA THR A 223 13.79 2.85 6.62
C THR A 223 14.43 1.81 7.55
N THR A 224 14.69 2.18 8.81
CA THR A 224 15.27 1.32 9.84
C THR A 224 14.32 1.20 11.02
N GLY A 225 14.51 0.19 11.88
CA GLY A 225 13.68 0.01 13.09
C GLY A 225 12.26 -0.50 12.83
N ILE A 226 11.96 -0.95 11.61
CA ILE A 226 10.69 -1.64 11.33
C ILE A 226 10.66 -2.94 12.13
N THR A 227 9.57 -3.17 12.86
CA THR A 227 9.31 -4.42 13.59
C THR A 227 8.00 -5.02 13.11
N ILE A 228 8.06 -6.23 12.55
CA ILE A 228 6.91 -7.01 12.11
C ILE A 228 6.65 -8.09 13.17
N ALA A 229 5.70 -7.84 14.06
CA ALA A 229 5.31 -8.76 15.12
C ALA A 229 4.26 -9.81 14.68
N ALA A 230 3.52 -9.53 13.60
CA ALA A 230 2.52 -10.45 13.07
C ALA A 230 3.16 -11.54 12.18
N PRO A 231 2.57 -12.75 12.10
CA PRO A 231 3.12 -13.85 11.29
C PRO A 231 3.32 -13.47 9.81
N ILE A 232 4.39 -14.00 9.22
CA ILE A 232 4.71 -13.85 7.80
C ILE A 232 4.49 -15.19 7.10
N THR A 233 3.86 -15.18 5.93
CA THR A 233 3.69 -16.39 5.10
C THR A 233 4.46 -16.28 3.79
N SER A 234 5.38 -17.21 3.55
CA SER A 234 5.97 -17.48 2.23
C SER A 234 5.02 -18.37 1.43
N ALA A 235 4.21 -17.75 0.58
CA ALA A 235 3.01 -18.40 0.03
C ALA A 235 3.28 -19.50 -1.04
N ASN A 236 4.48 -19.56 -1.62
CA ASN A 236 4.68 -20.22 -2.91
C ASN A 236 5.68 -21.39 -2.84
N THR A 237 5.24 -22.63 -3.06
CA THR A 237 6.16 -23.75 -3.34
C THR A 237 7.09 -23.41 -4.52
N GLY A 238 8.41 -23.41 -4.30
CA GLY A 238 9.42 -23.25 -5.34
C GLY A 238 9.66 -21.83 -5.88
N ILE A 239 8.91 -20.81 -5.42
CA ILE A 239 9.16 -19.40 -5.77
C ILE A 239 9.69 -18.67 -4.52
N ASN A 240 10.59 -17.71 -4.75
CA ASN A 240 11.21 -16.94 -3.68
C ASN A 240 10.26 -15.86 -3.12
N SER A 241 10.00 -15.93 -1.82
CA SER A 241 9.51 -14.85 -0.98
C SER A 241 10.70 -14.03 -0.50
N THR A 242 10.87 -12.82 -1.04
CA THR A 242 12.08 -12.02 -0.81
C THR A 242 11.85 -10.97 0.27
N ILE A 243 12.80 -10.85 1.20
CA ILE A 243 12.85 -9.84 2.25
C ILE A 243 14.12 -9.02 2.04
N SER A 244 13.94 -7.74 1.73
CA SER A 244 15.01 -6.87 1.24
C SER A 244 15.01 -5.49 1.91
N PHE A 245 16.00 -4.68 1.56
CA PHE A 245 16.04 -3.26 1.89
C PHE A 245 15.90 -2.47 0.59
N GLY A 246 15.30 -1.29 0.68
CA GLY A 246 15.05 -0.40 -0.47
C GLY A 246 16.00 0.79 -0.51
N ARG A 247 16.87 0.92 0.49
CA ARG A 247 17.77 2.08 0.65
C ARG A 247 18.86 2.05 -0.40
N SER A 248 18.86 3.06 -1.27
CA SER A 248 19.91 3.28 -2.29
C SER A 248 21.10 4.12 -1.78
N THR A 249 21.31 4.17 -0.46
CA THR A 249 22.34 4.97 0.21
C THR A 249 23.29 4.06 1.01
N ALA A 250 24.49 4.56 1.29
CA ALA A 250 25.45 3.96 2.24
C ALA A 250 24.87 4.05 3.67
N ALA A 251 23.91 3.18 3.98
CA ALA A 251 23.14 3.20 5.21
C ALA A 251 23.06 1.80 5.80
N ALA A 252 23.45 1.67 7.06
CA ALA A 252 23.08 0.51 7.86
C ALA A 252 21.57 0.56 8.17
N GLY A 253 20.92 -0.59 8.23
CA GLY A 253 19.50 -0.67 8.58
C GLY A 253 19.09 -2.00 9.20
N SER A 254 18.18 -1.92 10.16
CA SER A 254 17.58 -3.07 10.82
C SER A 254 16.11 -3.27 10.44
N LEU A 255 15.74 -4.54 10.27
CA LEU A 255 14.36 -5.02 10.11
C LEU A 255 14.19 -6.18 11.08
N THR A 256 13.26 -6.06 12.03
CA THR A 256 12.99 -7.07 13.05
C THR A 256 11.73 -7.84 12.69
N LEU A 257 11.83 -9.17 12.65
CA LEU A 257 10.76 -10.10 12.30
C LEU A 257 10.42 -10.94 13.54
N ASN A 258 9.57 -10.39 14.40
CA ASN A 258 9.11 -11.04 15.63
C ASN A 258 7.92 -11.98 15.41
N GLY A 259 7.23 -11.87 14.27
CA GLY A 259 6.27 -12.87 13.83
C GLY A 259 6.96 -14.10 13.23
N ALA A 260 6.45 -15.29 13.51
CA ALA A 260 6.90 -16.52 12.88
C ALA A 260 6.79 -16.44 11.35
N ILE A 261 7.83 -16.89 10.65
CA ILE A 261 7.79 -17.07 9.19
C ILE A 261 7.35 -18.51 8.91
N GLY A 262 6.21 -18.69 8.25
CA GLY A 262 5.66 -19.99 7.88
C GLY A 262 5.28 -20.08 6.40
N GLY A 263 4.71 -21.20 5.97
CA GLY A 263 4.27 -21.42 4.59
C GLY A 263 5.11 -22.45 3.84
N ASN A 264 5.12 -22.38 2.51
CA ASN A 264 5.74 -23.41 1.65
C ASN A 264 6.86 -22.85 0.77
N GLY A 265 7.09 -21.53 0.79
CA GLY A 265 8.04 -20.88 -0.10
C GLY A 265 9.43 -20.69 0.46
N ASN A 266 10.38 -20.56 -0.47
CA ASN A 266 11.76 -20.20 -0.17
C ASN A 266 11.80 -18.79 0.41
N VAL A 267 12.59 -18.58 1.45
CA VAL A 267 12.80 -17.26 2.05
C VAL A 267 14.17 -16.74 1.62
N VAL A 268 14.19 -15.57 1.00
CA VAL A 268 15.43 -14.93 0.53
C VAL A 268 15.66 -13.61 1.26
N PHE A 269 16.74 -13.51 2.02
CA PHE A 269 17.19 -12.26 2.63
C PHE A 269 18.28 -11.63 1.74
N THR A 270 18.05 -10.41 1.24
CA THR A 270 19.02 -9.74 0.33
C THR A 270 19.01 -8.21 0.40
N THR A 271 20.18 -7.59 0.31
CA THR A 271 20.28 -6.14 0.00
C THR A 271 19.70 -5.82 -1.38
N PRO A 272 19.33 -4.56 -1.66
CA PRO A 272 18.85 -4.16 -2.98
C PRO A 272 19.94 -4.30 -4.04
N ASN A 273 19.55 -4.65 -5.27
CA ASN A 273 20.43 -4.65 -6.43
C ASN A 273 20.61 -3.25 -7.04
N ASN A 274 20.94 -2.27 -6.20
CA ASN A 274 21.26 -0.89 -6.57
C ASN A 274 22.71 -0.60 -6.18
N ASN A 275 23.49 0.08 -7.04
CA ASN A 275 24.95 0.26 -6.92
C ASN A 275 25.38 1.25 -5.81
N SER A 276 24.74 1.13 -4.66
CA SER A 276 24.92 1.89 -3.43
C SER A 276 26.02 1.23 -2.62
N GLY A 277 27.23 1.79 -2.62
CA GLY A 277 28.31 1.25 -1.80
C GLY A 277 27.96 1.30 -0.31
N GLY A 278 28.14 0.19 0.41
CA GLY A 278 28.04 0.16 1.87
C GLY A 278 26.63 0.06 2.46
N ASN A 279 25.65 -0.55 1.77
CA ASN A 279 24.40 -0.91 2.44
C ASN A 279 24.65 -2.14 3.35
N LEU A 280 24.41 -1.96 4.65
CA LEU A 280 24.49 -3.02 5.66
C LEU A 280 23.08 -3.32 6.17
N GLN A 281 22.49 -4.39 5.65
CA GLN A 281 21.22 -4.94 6.12
C GLN A 281 21.47 -5.83 7.34
N THR A 282 20.68 -5.63 8.39
CA THR A 282 20.54 -6.58 9.50
C THR A 282 19.07 -7.01 9.62
N VAL A 283 18.80 -8.30 9.47
CA VAL A 283 17.47 -8.88 9.74
C VAL A 283 17.52 -9.59 11.08
N ASN A 284 16.77 -9.11 12.05
CA ASN A 284 16.66 -9.75 13.37
C ASN A 284 15.46 -10.69 13.35
N LEU A 285 15.68 -11.98 13.54
CA LEU A 285 14.63 -12.99 13.66
C LEU A 285 14.25 -13.18 15.12
N GLY A 286 12.94 -13.11 15.39
CA GLY A 286 12.36 -13.05 16.74
C GLY A 286 11.49 -14.24 17.14
N ALA A 287 11.24 -15.18 16.24
CA ALA A 287 10.33 -16.30 16.46
C ALA A 287 10.75 -17.55 15.67
N THR A 288 10.29 -18.71 16.13
CA THR A 288 10.42 -20.00 15.43
C THR A 288 9.83 -19.93 14.03
N ALA A 289 10.61 -20.32 13.03
CA ALA A 289 10.16 -20.44 11.65
C ALA A 289 9.67 -21.85 11.33
N THR A 290 8.65 -21.94 10.47
CA THR A 290 7.92 -23.17 10.12
C THR A 290 7.73 -23.34 8.61
N TYR A 291 8.39 -22.52 7.78
CA TYR A 291 8.28 -22.66 6.33
C TYR A 291 8.98 -23.93 5.80
N ALA A 292 8.39 -24.56 4.78
CA ALA A 292 8.93 -25.78 4.20
C ALA A 292 10.04 -25.55 3.15
N GLY A 293 10.16 -24.32 2.63
CA GLY A 293 11.13 -23.96 1.59
C GLY A 293 12.55 -23.72 2.09
N ASN A 294 13.46 -23.45 1.16
CA ASN A 294 14.87 -23.18 1.46
C ASN A 294 15.09 -21.73 1.93
N THR A 295 16.22 -21.51 2.61
CA THR A 295 16.65 -20.18 3.07
C THR A 295 17.86 -19.76 2.25
N THR A 296 17.81 -18.58 1.65
CA THR A 296 18.97 -17.97 0.99
C THR A 296 19.27 -16.64 1.65
N ILE A 297 20.50 -16.45 2.11
CA ILE A 297 21.03 -15.14 2.52
C ILE A 297 22.02 -14.71 1.46
N THR A 298 21.79 -13.56 0.84
CA THR A 298 22.62 -13.07 -0.27
C THR A 298 22.74 -11.54 -0.27
N THR A 299 23.53 -10.99 -1.18
CA THR A 299 23.63 -9.55 -1.43
C THR A 299 23.29 -9.26 -2.88
N GLY A 300 22.59 -8.16 -3.13
CA GLY A 300 22.18 -7.77 -4.49
C GLY A 300 23.37 -7.51 -5.42
N ASN A 301 24.49 -7.00 -4.89
CA ASN A 301 25.68 -6.61 -5.66
C ASN A 301 26.93 -6.41 -4.75
N ALA A 302 28.01 -5.91 -5.34
CA ALA A 302 29.28 -5.63 -4.67
C ALA A 302 29.17 -4.45 -3.68
N ASN A 303 30.05 -4.46 -2.66
CA ASN A 303 30.09 -3.49 -1.54
C ASN A 303 28.87 -3.51 -0.59
N ASN A 304 27.98 -4.48 -0.72
CA ASN A 304 26.83 -4.66 0.16
C ASN A 304 27.02 -5.82 1.14
N ALA A 305 26.38 -5.70 2.29
CA ALA A 305 26.44 -6.67 3.38
C ALA A 305 25.04 -7.05 3.90
N THR A 306 24.79 -8.35 4.05
CA THR A 306 23.54 -8.89 4.62
C THR A 306 23.85 -9.72 5.85
N SER A 307 23.39 -9.27 7.01
CA SER A 307 23.40 -9.99 8.28
C SER A 307 22.00 -10.48 8.60
N VAL A 308 21.86 -11.75 8.98
CA VAL A 308 20.63 -12.31 9.56
C VAL A 308 20.99 -12.83 10.96
N ARG A 309 20.27 -12.37 11.97
CA ARG A 309 20.61 -12.54 13.40
C ARG A 309 19.48 -13.11 14.22
N ASN A 310 19.78 -13.89 15.24
CA ASN A 310 18.83 -14.28 16.28
C ASN A 310 19.04 -13.44 17.56
N LEU A 311 18.56 -12.20 17.59
CA LEU A 311 18.67 -11.34 18.78
C LEU A 311 17.60 -11.65 19.86
N SER A 312 16.70 -12.60 19.62
CA SER A 312 15.62 -12.96 20.55
C SER A 312 15.93 -14.17 21.44
N GLY A 313 16.92 -14.98 21.06
CA GLY A 313 17.13 -16.29 21.66
C GLY A 313 16.07 -17.33 21.30
N ALA A 314 15.17 -17.06 20.35
CA ALA A 314 14.15 -18.01 19.93
C ALA A 314 14.78 -19.26 19.29
N ALA A 315 14.23 -20.44 19.61
CA ALA A 315 14.64 -21.68 18.99
C ALA A 315 14.14 -21.77 17.54
N ASN A 316 14.99 -22.31 16.65
CA ASN A 316 14.67 -22.59 15.24
C ASN A 316 14.13 -21.36 14.49
N VAL A 317 14.81 -20.21 14.59
CA VAL A 317 14.50 -19.01 13.79
C VAL A 317 14.62 -19.22 12.28
N LEU A 318 15.37 -20.25 11.87
CA LEU A 318 15.22 -20.91 10.57
C LEU A 318 14.65 -22.32 10.79
N PRO A 319 13.82 -22.85 9.89
CA PRO A 319 13.24 -24.19 10.03
C PRO A 319 14.32 -25.27 10.03
N ILE A 320 14.19 -26.30 10.88
CA ILE A 320 15.16 -27.41 10.97
C ILE A 320 15.32 -28.20 9.67
N THR A 321 14.37 -28.09 8.75
CA THR A 321 14.37 -28.74 7.43
C THR A 321 14.92 -27.87 6.30
N THR A 322 15.25 -26.59 6.56
CA THR A 322 15.72 -25.70 5.49
C THR A 322 17.11 -26.12 5.02
N VAL A 323 17.33 -26.14 3.71
CA VAL A 323 18.69 -25.92 3.19
C VAL A 323 19.00 -24.44 3.37
N LEU A 324 20.14 -24.12 3.99
CA LEU A 324 20.66 -22.75 4.10
C LEU A 324 21.72 -22.52 3.03
N THR A 325 21.46 -21.56 2.14
CA THR A 325 22.42 -21.05 1.16
C THR A 325 22.91 -19.68 1.60
N MET A 326 24.22 -19.51 1.75
CA MET A 326 24.86 -18.20 1.92
C MET A 326 25.68 -17.89 0.68
N ALA A 327 25.37 -16.81 -0.03
CA ALA A 327 26.01 -16.49 -1.32
C ALA A 327 26.28 -14.99 -1.47
N GLY A 328 27.36 -14.60 -2.15
CA GLY A 328 27.41 -13.25 -2.76
C GLY A 328 26.68 -13.31 -4.09
N GLY A 329 25.71 -12.42 -4.35
CA GLY A 329 25.05 -12.35 -5.66
C GLY A 329 26.05 -12.08 -6.79
N ALA A 330 25.71 -12.38 -8.05
CA ALA A 330 26.64 -12.18 -9.17
C ALA A 330 27.14 -10.71 -9.27
N GLY A 331 28.39 -10.52 -9.73
CA GLY A 331 28.97 -9.19 -10.01
C GLY A 331 30.39 -8.99 -9.47
N ALA A 332 31.20 -8.20 -10.17
CA ALA A 332 32.60 -7.95 -9.84
C ALA A 332 32.78 -6.99 -8.64
N GLY A 333 33.79 -7.24 -7.80
CA GLY A 333 34.19 -6.35 -6.70
C GLY A 333 34.55 -7.08 -5.41
N THR A 334 35.32 -6.42 -4.54
CA THR A 334 35.61 -6.85 -3.17
C THR A 334 34.55 -6.34 -2.17
N GLY A 335 34.64 -6.71 -0.89
CA GLY A 335 33.82 -6.10 0.17
C GLY A 335 32.36 -6.57 0.26
N ARG A 336 32.04 -7.79 -0.20
CA ARG A 336 30.75 -8.44 0.07
C ARG A 336 30.81 -9.19 1.40
N ALA A 337 29.77 -9.07 2.22
CA ALA A 337 29.63 -9.87 3.44
C ALA A 337 28.23 -10.49 3.54
N VAL A 338 28.17 -11.79 3.83
CA VAL A 338 26.95 -12.46 4.26
C VAL A 338 27.23 -13.10 5.60
N THR A 339 26.43 -12.74 6.60
CA THR A 339 26.60 -13.20 7.98
C THR A 339 25.30 -13.83 8.45
N PHE A 340 25.40 -15.06 8.95
CA PHE A 340 24.34 -15.69 9.73
C PHE A 340 24.85 -15.87 11.15
N ASP A 341 24.09 -15.36 12.11
CA ASP A 341 24.49 -15.26 13.51
C ASP A 341 23.31 -15.69 14.41
N LEU A 342 23.53 -16.72 15.21
CA LEU A 342 22.50 -17.30 16.07
C LEU A 342 22.65 -16.91 17.56
N ALA A 343 23.64 -16.09 17.91
CA ALA A 343 24.01 -15.82 19.30
C ALA A 343 24.19 -14.33 19.66
N GLY A 344 24.44 -13.44 18.69
CA GLY A 344 24.65 -11.98 18.87
C GLY A 344 26.09 -11.54 18.69
#